data_AF-T1C4I0-F1
#
_entry.id   AF-T1C4I0-F1
#
_cell.length_a   1.000
_cell.length_b   1.000
_cell.length_c   1.000
_cell.angle_alpha   90.00
_cell.angle_beta   90.00
_cell.angle_gamma   90.00
#
_symmetry.space_group_name_H-M   'P 1'
#
loop_
_entity.id
_entity.type
_entity.pdbx_description
1 polymer ?
#
loop_
_entity_poly.entity_id
_entity_poly.type
_entity_poly.pdbx_seq_one_letter_code
_entity_poly.pdbx_strand_id
1 'polypeptide(L)'
;NERALERFQCDYPVELVHGCAHRFLAEFAYRGRELVYCDPPYLHSTRSSERRYRFEYQERDHIELLGLLKSLPCRVMLSGYPSALYEESLASWRTLELQVMNQGGVRTEKVWFNFRPERVHWARYTGKNHTDRQRIKRKAERWGGRYRDLPPGERLAVLAALMGVEAGA
;
A
#
# COMPACT_ATOMS: atom_id res chain seq x y z
N ASN A 1 6.14 -21.46 -0.39
CA ASN A 1 5.76 -21.99 0.93
C ASN A 1 4.26 -22.19 0.87
N GLU A 2 3.83 -23.30 0.27
CA GLU A 2 2.46 -23.57 -0.18
C GLU A 2 1.44 -23.50 0.99
N ARG A 3 1.87 -23.99 2.16
CA ARG A 3 1.14 -23.90 3.45
C ARG A 3 0.75 -22.50 3.91
N ALA A 4 1.46 -21.46 3.48
CA ALA A 4 1.12 -20.08 3.86
C ALA A 4 -0.14 -19.59 3.14
N LEU A 5 -0.37 -20.05 1.90
CA LEU A 5 -1.53 -19.67 1.10
C LEU A 5 -2.76 -20.49 1.49
N GLU A 6 -2.59 -21.77 1.83
CA GLU A 6 -3.68 -22.65 2.29
C GLU A 6 -4.47 -22.12 3.49
N ARG A 7 -3.83 -21.27 4.32
CA ARG A 7 -4.43 -20.68 5.52
C ARG A 7 -4.95 -19.26 5.30
N PHE A 8 -4.76 -18.68 4.13
CA PHE A 8 -5.21 -17.33 3.84
C PHE A 8 -6.71 -17.33 3.59
N GLN A 9 -7.44 -16.53 4.37
CA GLN A 9 -8.89 -16.33 4.22
C GLN A 9 -9.19 -14.83 4.26
N CYS A 10 -10.07 -14.38 3.37
CA CYS A 10 -10.59 -13.02 3.38
C CYS A 10 -11.99 -12.95 2.78
N ASP A 11 -12.76 -11.93 3.20
CA ASP A 11 -14.16 -11.74 2.80
C ASP A 11 -14.34 -11.12 1.40
N TYR A 12 -13.25 -10.95 0.66
CA TYR A 12 -13.22 -10.36 -0.67
C TYR A 12 -12.51 -11.28 -1.67
N PRO A 13 -12.82 -11.18 -2.98
CA PRO A 13 -12.22 -12.05 -3.98
C PRO A 13 -10.72 -11.77 -4.09
N VAL A 14 -9.91 -12.83 -3.94
CA VAL A 14 -8.46 -12.81 -4.12
C VAL A 14 -8.03 -13.95 -5.01
N GLU A 15 -7.03 -13.70 -5.84
CA GLU A 15 -6.30 -14.74 -6.55
C GLU A 15 -4.96 -14.97 -5.85
N LEU A 16 -4.69 -16.21 -5.45
CA LEU A 16 -3.46 -16.59 -4.76
C LEU A 16 -2.53 -17.27 -5.76
N VAL A 17 -1.33 -16.71 -5.93
CA VAL A 17 -0.32 -17.25 -6.85
C VAL A 17 0.89 -17.72 -6.05
N HIS A 18 1.18 -19.03 -6.10
CA HIS A 18 2.44 -19.58 -5.57
C HIS A 18 3.47 -19.66 -6.69
N GLY A 19 4.36 -18.67 -6.77
CA GLY A 19 5.37 -18.62 -7.84
C GLY A 19 6.51 -17.65 -7.60
N CYS A 20 7.37 -17.51 -8.61
CA CYS A 20 8.43 -16.52 -8.65
C CYS A 20 7.84 -15.14 -8.93
N ALA A 21 8.08 -14.17 -8.04
CA ALA A 21 7.58 -12.81 -8.20
C ALA A 21 8.14 -12.11 -9.46
N HIS A 22 9.42 -12.34 -9.81
CA HIS A 22 10.01 -11.76 -11.02
C HIS A 22 9.28 -12.24 -12.28
N ARG A 23 9.02 -13.56 -12.37
CA ARG A 23 8.29 -14.12 -13.49
C ARG A 23 6.88 -13.56 -13.58
N PHE A 24 6.16 -13.54 -12.46
CA PHE A 24 4.80 -13.00 -12.42
C PHE A 24 4.76 -11.54 -12.88
N LEU A 25 5.64 -10.69 -12.35
CA LEU A 25 5.72 -9.28 -12.71
C LEU A 25 6.13 -9.07 -14.18
N ALA A 26 6.91 -9.96 -14.77
CA ALA A 26 7.31 -9.86 -16.18
C ALA A 26 6.20 -10.31 -17.15
N GLU A 27 5.40 -11.30 -16.77
CA GLU A 27 4.40 -11.93 -17.65
C GLU A 27 2.98 -11.38 -17.46
N PHE A 28 2.72 -10.67 -16.37
CA PHE A 28 1.39 -10.16 -16.06
C PHE A 28 0.91 -9.16 -17.13
N ALA A 29 -0.31 -9.34 -17.61
CA ALA A 29 -0.92 -8.49 -18.64
C ALA A 29 -1.48 -7.19 -18.04
N TYR A 30 -0.62 -6.23 -17.77
CA TYR A 30 -0.98 -4.92 -17.21
C TYR A 30 -1.91 -4.12 -18.14
N ARG A 31 -2.85 -3.37 -17.55
CA ARG A 31 -3.75 -2.44 -18.26
C ARG A 31 -3.56 -0.98 -17.84
N GLY A 32 -2.61 -0.71 -16.96
CA GLY A 32 -2.22 0.63 -16.50
C GLY A 32 -3.03 1.17 -15.32
N ARG A 33 -4.05 0.43 -14.84
CA ARG A 33 -4.86 0.80 -13.66
C ARG A 33 -4.40 0.11 -12.39
N GLU A 34 -3.49 -0.84 -12.51
CA GLU A 34 -2.99 -1.64 -11.42
C GLU A 34 -2.07 -0.83 -10.50
N LEU A 35 -2.08 -1.21 -9.22
CA LEU A 35 -1.07 -0.81 -8.26
C LEU A 35 -0.32 -2.06 -7.81
N VAL A 36 0.98 -2.09 -8.07
CA VAL A 36 1.86 -3.13 -7.55
C VAL A 36 2.42 -2.65 -6.22
N TYR A 37 2.12 -3.37 -5.14
CA TYR A 37 2.82 -3.23 -3.87
C TYR A 37 3.85 -4.36 -3.75
N CYS A 38 5.12 -4.00 -3.63
CA CYS A 38 6.24 -4.92 -3.56
C CYS A 38 6.91 -4.82 -2.19
N ASP A 39 7.04 -5.95 -1.50
CA ASP A 39 7.73 -6.07 -0.21
C ASP A 39 8.74 -7.22 -0.29
N PRO A 40 9.88 -7.03 -0.99
CA PRO A 40 10.84 -8.10 -1.21
C PRO A 40 11.57 -8.43 0.10
N PRO A 41 12.17 -9.64 0.22
CA PRO A 41 13.09 -9.93 1.31
C PRO A 41 14.16 -8.84 1.40
N TYR A 42 14.27 -8.16 2.54
CA TYR A 42 15.17 -7.01 2.66
C TYR A 42 16.65 -7.39 2.48
N LEU A 43 17.42 -6.46 1.91
CA LEU A 43 18.87 -6.53 1.76
C LEU A 43 19.54 -7.01 3.05
N HIS A 44 20.43 -7.99 2.94
CA HIS A 44 21.11 -8.58 4.10
C HIS A 44 21.88 -7.54 4.93
N SER A 45 22.50 -6.56 4.27
CA SER A 45 23.28 -5.50 4.89
C SER A 45 22.47 -4.57 5.80
N THR A 46 21.14 -4.52 5.65
CA THR A 46 20.25 -3.65 6.44
C THR A 46 19.53 -4.41 7.56
N ARG A 47 19.87 -5.69 7.79
CA ARG A 47 19.19 -6.56 8.75
C ARG A 47 20.11 -6.94 9.92
N SER A 48 19.54 -6.94 11.12
CA SER A 48 20.22 -7.37 12.35
C SER A 48 20.09 -8.87 12.66
N SER A 49 19.46 -9.67 11.79
CA SER A 49 19.27 -11.12 12.03
C SER A 49 19.68 -11.92 10.80
N GLU A 50 20.57 -12.89 10.97
CA GLU A 50 21.29 -13.53 9.87
C GLU A 50 20.47 -14.52 9.03
N ARG A 51 19.37 -15.13 9.51
CA ARG A 51 18.64 -16.13 8.70
C ARG A 51 17.15 -16.19 9.01
N ARG A 52 16.29 -15.97 8.00
CA ARG A 52 14.82 -16.26 8.09
C ARG A 52 14.19 -16.84 6.82
N TYR A 53 14.83 -16.74 5.65
CA TYR A 53 14.28 -17.26 4.41
C TYR A 53 15.13 -18.42 3.89
N ARG A 54 14.47 -19.49 3.43
CA ARG A 54 15.14 -20.70 2.88
C ARG A 54 15.83 -20.44 1.53
N PHE A 55 15.42 -19.38 0.83
CA PHE A 55 16.00 -18.88 -0.42
C PHE A 55 16.28 -17.38 -0.22
N GLU A 56 17.55 -16.98 -0.33
CA GLU A 56 18.01 -15.61 -0.05
C GLU A 56 18.03 -14.77 -1.32
N TYR A 57 17.60 -13.51 -1.22
CA TYR A 57 17.77 -12.51 -2.27
C TYR A 57 19.21 -12.00 -2.22
N GLN A 58 19.95 -12.21 -3.30
CA GLN A 58 21.26 -11.63 -3.53
C GLN A 58 21.11 -10.19 -4.04
N GLU A 59 22.17 -9.40 -3.97
CA GLU A 59 22.18 -8.03 -4.50
C GLU A 59 21.75 -7.97 -5.97
N ARG A 60 22.20 -8.93 -6.79
CA ARG A 60 21.77 -9.06 -8.20
C ARG A 60 20.25 -9.23 -8.34
N ASP A 61 19.62 -9.96 -7.44
CA ASP A 61 18.17 -10.21 -7.49
C ASP A 61 17.43 -8.92 -7.16
N HIS A 62 17.99 -8.08 -6.27
CA HIS A 62 17.48 -6.73 -6.03
C HIS A 62 17.65 -5.84 -7.26
N ILE A 63 18.80 -5.86 -7.93
CA ILE A 63 19.03 -5.07 -9.16
C ILE A 63 18.03 -5.46 -10.24
N GLU A 64 17.84 -6.76 -10.49
CA GLU A 64 16.87 -7.29 -11.44
C GLU A 64 15.43 -6.87 -11.07
N LEU A 65 15.06 -6.98 -9.80
CA LEU A 65 13.75 -6.56 -9.31
C LEU A 65 13.52 -5.07 -9.55
N LEU A 66 14.49 -4.21 -9.19
CA LEU A 66 14.38 -2.76 -9.36
C LEU A 66 14.28 -2.40 -10.85
N GLY A 67 15.04 -3.08 -11.72
CA GLY A 67 14.92 -2.95 -13.18
C GLY A 67 13.51 -3.27 -13.66
N LEU A 68 12.98 -4.42 -13.23
CA LEU A 68 11.64 -4.87 -13.59
C LEU A 68 10.57 -3.89 -13.11
N LEU A 69 10.58 -3.51 -11.83
CA LEU A 69 9.61 -2.58 -11.23
C LEU A 69 9.59 -1.21 -11.94
N LYS A 70 10.75 -0.72 -12.40
CA LYS A 70 10.84 0.52 -13.18
C LYS A 70 10.24 0.41 -14.58
N SER A 71 10.24 -0.79 -15.16
CA SER A 71 9.70 -1.04 -16.50
C SER A 71 8.18 -1.27 -16.54
N LEU A 72 7.56 -1.53 -15.38
CA LEU A 72 6.14 -1.85 -15.33
C LEU A 72 5.28 -0.67 -15.80
N PRO A 73 4.27 -0.89 -16.66
CA PRO A 73 3.42 0.18 -17.19
C PRO A 73 2.29 0.54 -16.22
N CYS A 74 2.54 0.56 -14.91
CA CYS A 74 1.55 0.79 -13.87
C CYS A 74 2.11 1.54 -12.66
N ARG A 75 1.24 1.79 -11.67
CA ARG A 75 1.66 2.39 -10.40
C ARG A 75 2.39 1.34 -9.58
N VAL A 76 3.48 1.74 -8.95
CA VAL A 76 4.31 0.84 -8.14
C VAL A 76 4.64 1.50 -6.81
N MET A 77 4.58 0.71 -5.75
CA MET A 77 5.01 1.04 -4.41
C MET A 77 5.91 -0.08 -3.88
N LEU A 78 7.08 0.26 -3.36
CA LEU A 78 8.09 -0.66 -2.87
C LEU A 78 8.44 -0.30 -1.42
N SER A 79 8.35 -1.25 -0.49
CA SER A 79 8.84 -1.10 0.89
C SER A 79 10.23 -1.70 1.08
N GLY A 80 11.01 -1.11 1.99
CA GLY A 80 12.34 -1.58 2.33
C GLY A 80 13.02 -0.73 3.39
N TYR A 81 14.28 -1.06 3.68
CA TYR A 81 15.17 -0.20 4.46
C TYR A 81 15.98 0.72 3.54
N PRO A 82 16.28 1.95 3.96
CA PRO A 82 17.20 2.82 3.23
C PRO A 82 18.53 2.11 2.93
N SER A 83 18.97 2.14 1.68
CA SER A 83 20.23 1.56 1.23
C SER A 83 20.74 2.30 -0.01
N ALA A 84 22.06 2.39 -0.18
CA ALA A 84 22.66 3.08 -1.34
C ALA A 84 22.09 2.56 -2.67
N LEU A 85 21.99 1.23 -2.82
CA LEU A 85 21.42 0.60 -4.00
C LEU A 85 20.01 1.10 -4.34
N TYR A 86 19.13 1.21 -3.33
CA TYR A 86 17.75 1.64 -3.52
C TYR A 86 17.65 3.15 -3.76
N GLU A 87 18.41 3.96 -3.01
CA GLU A 87 18.44 5.42 -3.19
C GLU A 87 18.92 5.81 -4.60
N GLU A 88 19.98 5.17 -5.08
CA GLU A 88 20.50 5.42 -6.43
C GLU A 88 19.54 4.91 -7.51
N SER A 89 19.05 3.68 -7.36
CA SER A 89 18.20 3.06 -8.38
C SER A 89 16.82 3.70 -8.53
N LEU A 90 16.31 4.30 -7.44
CA LEU A 90 14.96 4.88 -7.34
C LEU A 90 15.00 6.39 -7.07
N ALA A 91 16.10 7.07 -7.42
CA ALA A 91 16.27 8.50 -7.20
C ALA A 91 15.16 9.38 -7.82
N SER A 92 14.52 8.92 -8.90
CA SER A 92 13.40 9.61 -9.55
C SER A 92 12.04 9.33 -8.90
N TRP A 93 11.96 8.37 -7.98
CA TRP A 93 10.74 8.00 -7.30
C TRP A 93 10.51 8.88 -6.07
N ARG A 94 9.26 8.99 -5.65
CA ARG A 94 8.92 9.68 -4.41
C ARG A 94 9.10 8.73 -3.23
N THR A 95 9.36 9.29 -2.06
CA THR A 95 9.64 8.50 -0.86
C THR A 95 8.82 8.94 0.34
N LEU A 96 8.51 7.99 1.22
CA LEU A 96 7.93 8.21 2.54
C LEU A 96 8.74 7.40 3.56
N GLU A 97 9.16 8.04 4.65
CA GLU A 97 9.84 7.38 5.76
C GLU A 97 8.87 7.17 6.93
N LEU A 98 8.94 5.98 7.52
CA LEU A 98 8.09 5.52 8.61
C LEU A 98 9.00 5.07 9.75
N GLN A 99 8.80 5.67 10.93
CA GLN A 99 9.47 5.20 12.14
C GLN A 99 8.61 4.14 12.81
N VAL A 100 9.16 2.92 12.90
CA VAL A 100 8.51 1.77 13.51
C VAL A 100 9.27 1.39 14.78
N MET A 101 8.55 1.29 15.90
CA MET A 101 9.11 0.79 17.15
C MET A 101 9.01 -0.74 17.16
N ASN A 102 10.16 -1.42 17.10
CA ASN A 102 10.23 -2.88 17.24
C ASN A 102 10.91 -3.25 18.57
N GLN A 103 10.83 -4.52 18.98
CA GLN A 103 11.45 -5.02 20.23
C GLN A 103 12.97 -4.75 20.34
N GLY A 104 13.63 -4.44 19.22
CA GLY A 104 15.06 -4.09 19.15
C GLY A 104 15.35 -2.61 18.90
N GLY A 105 14.39 -1.70 19.12
CA GLY A 105 14.55 -0.25 18.96
C GLY A 105 13.80 0.36 17.76
N VAL A 106 13.98 1.67 17.57
CA VAL A 106 13.38 2.43 16.46
C VAL A 106 14.05 2.02 15.14
N ARG A 107 13.25 1.60 14.16
CA ARG A 107 13.70 1.36 12.79
C ARG A 107 13.02 2.33 11.84
N THR A 108 13.79 2.87 10.91
CA THR A 108 13.27 3.68 9.80
C THR A 108 13.03 2.76 8.61
N GLU A 109 11.76 2.48 8.34
CA GLU A 109 11.33 1.88 7.08
C GLU A 109 11.07 2.98 6.06
N LYS A 110 11.31 2.68 4.79
CA LYS A 110 11.11 3.62 3.69
C LYS A 110 10.29 2.97 2.60
N VAL A 111 9.40 3.77 2.02
CA VAL A 111 8.52 3.38 0.93
C VAL A 111 8.82 4.26 -0.26
N TRP A 112 9.16 3.65 -1.39
CA TRP A 112 9.35 4.33 -2.68
C TRP A 112 8.12 4.12 -3.55
N PHE A 113 7.69 5.15 -4.29
CA PHE A 113 6.54 5.05 -5.20
C PHE A 113 6.68 5.96 -6.43
N ASN A 114 6.25 5.47 -7.59
CA ASN A 114 6.44 6.13 -8.89
C ASN A 114 5.30 7.09 -9.30
N PHE A 115 4.27 7.23 -8.47
CA PHE A 115 3.07 8.03 -8.77
C PHE A 115 2.91 9.20 -7.80
N ARG A 116 1.96 10.10 -8.09
CA ARG A 116 1.49 11.09 -7.11
C ARG A 116 0.25 10.52 -6.43
N PRO A 117 0.17 10.47 -5.10
CA PRO A 117 -1.07 10.11 -4.42
C PRO A 117 -2.07 11.25 -4.65
N GLU A 118 -3.05 11.05 -5.52
CA GLU A 118 -3.93 12.14 -5.96
C GLU A 118 -5.06 12.46 -4.98
N ARG A 119 -5.30 11.63 -3.95
CA ARG A 119 -6.18 11.92 -2.81
C ARG A 119 -5.94 10.90 -1.69
N VAL A 120 -6.27 11.27 -0.46
CA VAL A 120 -6.47 10.30 0.61
C VAL A 120 -7.79 9.58 0.33
N HIS A 121 -7.74 8.51 -0.46
CA HIS A 121 -8.94 7.80 -0.96
C HIS A 121 -9.78 7.10 0.12
N TRP A 122 -9.37 7.19 1.40
CA TRP A 122 -10.05 6.52 2.49
C TRP A 122 -10.37 7.51 3.61
N ALA A 123 -11.66 7.67 3.91
CA ALA A 123 -12.16 8.59 4.93
C ALA A 123 -11.46 8.43 6.31
N ARG A 124 -10.96 7.23 6.61
CA ARG A 124 -10.23 6.93 7.87
C ARG A 124 -8.91 7.70 8.00
N TYR A 125 -8.28 8.09 6.89
CA TYR A 125 -7.00 8.79 6.89
C TYR A 125 -7.13 10.29 6.56
N THR A 126 -8.35 10.77 6.31
CA THR A 126 -8.61 12.20 6.13
C THR A 126 -8.30 12.96 7.42
N GLY A 127 -7.38 13.93 7.35
CA GLY A 127 -7.02 14.80 8.47
C GLY A 127 -5.50 15.03 8.57
N LYS A 128 -5.11 16.25 8.97
CA LYS A 128 -3.70 16.71 8.99
C LYS A 128 -2.85 16.01 10.05
N ASN A 129 -3.44 15.57 11.16
CA ASN A 129 -2.76 14.91 12.28
C ASN A 129 -3.73 13.98 13.04
N HIS A 130 -3.25 13.29 14.09
CA HIS A 130 -4.07 12.35 14.86
C HIS A 130 -5.36 12.99 15.41
N THR A 131 -5.26 14.18 15.99
CA THR A 131 -6.42 14.91 16.54
C THR A 131 -7.42 15.28 15.45
N ASP A 132 -6.95 15.74 14.29
CA ASP A 132 -7.80 16.10 13.17
C ASP A 132 -8.52 14.87 12.59
N ARG A 133 -7.82 13.74 12.47
CA ARG A 133 -8.44 12.46 12.07
C ARG A 133 -9.53 12.01 13.06
N GLN A 134 -9.28 12.11 14.36
CA GLN A 134 -10.29 11.80 15.39
C GLN A 134 -11.52 12.72 15.28
N ARG A 135 -11.30 14.03 15.04
CA ARG A 135 -12.39 14.99 14.82
C ARG A 135 -13.23 14.63 13.59
N ILE A 136 -12.58 14.32 12.47
CA ILE A 136 -13.25 13.94 11.22
C ILE A 136 -14.02 12.62 11.40
N LYS A 137 -13.41 11.63 12.05
CA LYS A 137 -14.07 10.36 12.40
C LYS A 137 -15.35 10.59 13.21
N ARG A 138 -15.28 11.35 14.31
CA ARG A 138 -16.46 11.65 15.15
C ARG A 138 -17.53 12.42 14.39
N LYS A 139 -17.15 13.30 13.46
CA LYS A 139 -18.09 14.00 12.58
C LYS A 139 -18.80 13.01 11.65
N ALA A 140 -18.05 12.12 11.00
CA ALA A 140 -18.61 11.10 10.12
C ALA A 140 -19.56 10.14 10.85
N GLU A 141 -19.16 9.63 12.03
CA GLU A 141 -20.01 8.76 12.86
C GLU A 141 -21.31 9.44 13.27
N ARG A 142 -21.25 10.73 13.67
CA ARG A 142 -22.43 11.50 14.03
C ARG A 142 -23.38 11.70 12.85
N TRP A 143 -22.85 12.05 11.68
CA TRP A 143 -23.64 12.20 10.46
C TRP A 143 -24.26 10.86 10.03
N GLY A 144 -23.49 9.77 10.10
CA GLY A 144 -24.00 8.42 9.82
C GLY A 144 -25.09 7.96 10.79
N GLY A 145 -24.98 8.30 12.07
CA GLY A 145 -26.04 8.08 13.07
C GLY A 145 -27.32 8.84 12.71
N ARG A 146 -27.22 10.16 12.51
CA ARG A 146 -28.37 10.98 12.10
C ARG A 146 -29.03 10.47 10.81
N TYR A 147 -28.23 10.14 9.80
CA TYR A 147 -28.72 9.61 8.54
C TYR A 147 -29.42 8.26 8.71
N ARG A 148 -28.90 7.38 9.58
CA ARG A 148 -29.53 6.10 9.89
C ARG A 148 -30.91 6.28 10.51
N ASP A 149 -31.06 7.27 11.38
CA ASP A 149 -32.29 7.54 12.14
C ASP A 149 -33.39 8.18 11.28
N LEU A 150 -33.08 8.65 10.06
CA LEU A 150 -34.07 9.21 9.14
C LEU A 150 -34.98 8.12 8.53
N PRO A 151 -36.24 8.44 8.22
CA PRO A 151 -37.10 7.59 7.41
C PRO A 151 -36.49 7.23 6.05
N PRO A 152 -36.80 6.06 5.46
CA PRO A 152 -36.18 5.61 4.21
C PRO A 152 -36.28 6.60 3.04
N GLY A 153 -37.41 7.29 2.88
CA GLY A 153 -37.59 8.30 1.83
C GLY A 153 -36.68 9.52 2.01
N GLU A 154 -36.51 9.98 3.24
CA GLU A 154 -35.62 11.11 3.56
C GLU A 154 -34.15 10.72 3.38
N ARG A 155 -33.77 9.48 3.73
CA ARG A 155 -32.43 8.96 3.43
C ARG A 155 -32.12 9.01 1.93
N LEU A 156 -33.05 8.55 1.09
CA LEU A 156 -32.87 8.56 -0.36
C LEU A 156 -32.72 9.99 -0.91
N ALA A 157 -33.51 10.94 -0.40
CA ALA A 157 -33.42 12.35 -0.79
C ALA A 157 -32.07 12.97 -0.39
N VAL A 158 -31.60 12.72 0.84
CA VAL A 158 -30.29 13.21 1.32
C VAL A 158 -29.14 12.57 0.52
N LEU A 159 -29.21 11.28 0.20
CA LEU A 159 -28.21 10.61 -0.62
C LEU A 159 -28.15 11.21 -2.03
N ALA A 160 -29.30 11.42 -2.67
CA ALA A 160 -29.36 12.04 -4.00
C ALA A 160 -28.74 13.45 -3.99
N ALA A 161 -29.00 14.26 -2.94
CA ALA A 161 -28.39 15.57 -2.78
C ALA A 161 -26.86 15.50 -2.62
N LEU A 162 -26.35 14.57 -1.79
CA LEU A 162 -24.91 14.35 -1.62
C LEU A 162 -24.23 13.91 -2.93
N MET A 163 -24.87 13.00 -3.67
CA MET A 163 -24.38 12.57 -4.98
C MET A 163 -24.33 13.74 -5.98
N GLY A 164 -25.31 14.65 -5.93
CA GLY A 164 -25.32 15.87 -6.75
C GLY A 164 -24.15 16.81 -6.45
N VAL A 165 -23.75 16.95 -5.18
CA VAL A 165 -22.58 17.74 -4.78
C VAL A 165 -21.29 17.13 -5.31
N GLU A 166 -21.11 15.81 -5.19
CA GLU A 166 -19.90 15.12 -5.63
C GLU A 166 -19.78 15.04 -7.16
N ALA A 167 -20.91 14.98 -7.90
CA ALA A 167 -20.90 14.97 -9.36
C ALA A 167 -20.56 16.35 -9.97
N GLY A 168 -20.68 17.44 -9.20
CA GLY A 168 -20.37 18.79 -9.63
C GLY A 168 -18.97 19.30 -9.22
N ALA A 169 -18.17 18.48 -8.55
CA ALA A 169 -16.83 18.82 -8.02
C ALA A 169 -15.72 18.07 -8.78
#